data_AF-A0A9E1KN76-F1
#
_entry.id   AF-A0A9E1KN76-F1
#
_cell.length_a   1.000
_cell.length_b   1.000
_cell.length_c   1.000
_cell.angle_alpha   90.00
_cell.angle_beta   90.00
_cell.angle_gamma   90.00
#
_symmetry.space_group_name_H-M   'P 1'
#
loop_
_entity.id
_entity.type
_entity.pdbx_description
1 polymer ?
#
loop_
_entity_poly.entity_id
_entity_poly.type
_entity_poly.pdbx_seq_one_letter_code
_entity_poly.pdbx_strand_id
1 'polypeptide(L)' 'MYTNSVASLARGLRQKEFSSVELSRCFLDRIAAFNKLYNAYITVDEQSTMGAAEAADARLIGGTA' A
#
# COMPACT_ATOMS: atom_id res chain seq x y z
N MET A 1 -5.12 -5.58 9.07
CA MET A 1 -4.40 -5.32 7.80
C MET A 1 -2.92 -5.70 7.85
N TYR A 2 -2.16 -5.32 8.89
CA TYR A 2 -0.70 -5.54 8.94
C TYR A 2 -0.21 -6.99 9.19
N THR A 3 -1.12 -7.88 9.58
CA THR A 3 -0.85 -9.31 9.83
C THR A 3 -1.23 -10.21 8.65
N ASN A 4 -1.78 -9.62 7.59
CA ASN A 4 -2.19 -10.36 6.41
C ASN A 4 -0.98 -10.63 5.51
N SER A 5 -0.89 -11.84 4.96
CA SER A 5 0.11 -12.15 3.95
C SER A 5 -0.15 -11.35 2.67
N VAL A 6 0.89 -11.19 1.85
CA VAL A 6 0.79 -10.54 0.52
C VAL A 6 -0.33 -11.17 -0.31
N ALA A 7 -0.51 -12.49 -0.22
CA ALA A 7 -1.59 -13.21 -0.90
C ALA A 7 -3.00 -12.82 -0.41
N SER A 8 -3.16 -12.57 0.89
CA SER A 8 -4.44 -12.11 1.45
C SER A 8 -4.72 -10.65 1.08
N LEU A 9 -3.70 -9.79 1.05
CA LEU A 9 -3.85 -8.40 0.61
C LEU A 9 -4.21 -8.31 -0.89
N ALA A 10 -3.53 -9.09 -1.73
CA ALA A 10 -3.85 -9.19 -3.17
C ALA A 10 -5.29 -9.68 -3.41
N ARG A 11 -5.78 -10.58 -2.56
CA ARG A 11 -7.16 -11.07 -2.62
C ARG A 11 -8.17 -9.98 -2.24
N GLY A 12 -7.93 -9.25 -1.14
CA GLY A 12 -8.80 -8.14 -0.73
C GLY A 12 -8.85 -7.02 -1.77
N LEU A 13 -7.71 -6.71 -2.42
CA LEU A 13 -7.66 -5.78 -3.56
C LEU A 13 -8.54 -6.24 -4.74
N ARG A 14 -8.46 -7.53 -5.12
CA ARG A 14 -9.31 -8.10 -6.17
C ARG A 14 -10.79 -8.16 -5.77
N GLN A 15 -11.06 -8.40 -4.50
CA GLN A 15 -12.42 -8.42 -3.93
C GLN A 15 -12.98 -7.01 -3.69
N LYS A 16 -12.21 -5.95 -3.98
CA LYS A 16 -12.56 -4.54 -3.75
C LYS A 16 -12.92 -4.25 -2.29
N GLU A 17 -12.32 -4.98 -1.35
CA GLU A 17 -12.47 -4.72 0.08
C GLU A 17 -11.73 -3.43 0.50
N PHE A 18 -10.69 -3.07 -0.24
CA PHE A 18 -9.88 -1.87 -0.09
C PHE A 18 -9.15 -1.57 -1.40
N SER A 19 -8.77 -0.32 -1.60
CA SER A 19 -7.97 0.13 -2.74
C SER A 19 -6.46 0.04 -2.46
N SER A 20 -5.65 -0.01 -3.51
CA SER A 20 -4.18 0.07 -3.41
C SER A 20 -3.76 1.41 -2.83
N VAL A 21 -4.48 2.48 -3.14
CA VAL A 21 -4.27 3.82 -2.55
C VAL A 21 -4.47 3.79 -1.02
N GLU A 22 -5.57 3.21 -0.54
CA GLU A 22 -5.83 3.07 0.91
C GLU A 22 -4.79 2.18 1.58
N LEU A 23 -4.41 1.08 0.93
CA LEU A 23 -3.40 0.15 1.44
C LEU A 23 -2.06 0.86 1.61
N SER A 24 -1.57 1.53 0.55
CA SER A 24 -0.30 2.25 0.56
C SER A 24 -0.29 3.36 1.59
N ARG A 25 -1.39 4.12 1.71
CA ARG A 25 -1.51 5.16 2.74
C ARG A 25 -1.43 4.60 4.15
N CYS A 26 -2.13 3.50 4.41
CA CYS A 26 -2.11 2.82 5.70
C CYS A 26 -0.69 2.37 6.10
N PHE A 27 0.12 1.91 5.16
CA PHE A 27 1.53 1.57 5.41
C PHE A 27 2.40 2.80 5.59
N LEU A 28 2.23 3.86 4.79
CA LEU A 28 2.97 5.12 4.95
C LEU A 28 2.71 5.77 6.32
N ASP A 29 1.46 5.81 6.76
CA ASP A 29 1.07 6.34 8.08
C ASP A 29 1.75 5.55 9.21
N ARG A 30 1.82 4.22 9.07
CA ARG A 30 2.53 3.35 10.02
C ARG A 30 4.03 3.63 9.99
N ILE A 31 4.63 3.79 8.82
CA ILE A 31 6.05 4.14 8.68
C ILE A 31 6.31 5.49 9.36
N ALA A 32 5.49 6.51 9.13
CA ALA A 32 5.64 7.83 9.75
C ALA A 32 5.57 7.77 11.29
N ALA A 33 4.69 6.93 11.85
CA ALA A 33 4.55 6.75 13.29
C ALA A 33 5.73 6.01 13.93
N PHE A 34 6.26 4.97 13.28
CA PHE A 34 7.21 4.04 13.89
C PHE A 34 8.66 4.20 13.42
N ASN A 35 8.90 4.81 12.25
CA ASN A 35 10.26 4.93 11.70
C ASN A 35 11.16 5.80 12.58
N LYS A 36 10.60 6.77 13.32
CA LYS A 36 11.37 7.56 14.31
C LYS A 36 11.93 6.72 15.45
N LEU A 37 11.28 5.61 15.78
CA LEU A 37 11.71 4.70 16.85
C LEU A 37 12.67 3.62 16.34
N TYR A 38 12.34 3.01 15.20
CA TYR A 38 13.09 1.86 14.70
C TYR A 38 14.18 2.21 13.69
N ASN A 39 14.14 3.42 13.10
CA ASN A 39 15.05 3.87 12.06
C ASN A 39 15.23 2.82 10.94
N ALA A 40 14.12 2.21 10.51
CA ALA A 40 14.11 1.10 9.56
C ALA A 40 14.18 1.56 8.09
N TYR A 41 13.83 2.82 7.83
CA TYR A 41 13.85 3.44 6.50
C TYR A 41 14.73 4.68 6.52
N ILE A 42 15.65 4.76 5.54
CA ILE A 42 16.54 5.91 5.35
C ILE A 42 15.77 7.07 4.70
N THR A 43 15.00 6.78 3.64
CA THR A 43 14.17 7.74 2.92
C THR A 43 12.82 7.13 2.63
N VAL A 44 11.76 7.90 2.83
CA VAL A 44 10.38 7.50 2.52
C VAL A 44 9.86 8.47 1.46
N ASP A 45 9.57 7.96 0.26
CA ASP A 45 8.99 8.75 -0.82
C ASP A 45 7.49 8.48 -0.91
N GLU A 46 6.72 9.31 -0.20
CA GLU A 46 5.25 9.21 -0.18
C GLU A 46 4.64 9.51 -1.56
N GLN A 47 5.19 10.48 -2.30
CA GLN A 47 4.62 10.91 -3.57
C GLN A 47 4.75 9.82 -4.63
N SER A 48 5.93 9.23 -4.78
CA SER A 48 6.13 8.11 -5.70
C SER A 48 5.31 6.88 -5.29
N THR A 49 5.19 6.62 -3.99
CA THR A 49 4.41 5.48 -3.48
C THR A 49 2.93 5.62 -3.80
N MET A 50 2.37 6.82 -3.61
CA MET A 50 0.96 7.10 -3.92
C MET A 50 0.70 7.03 -5.43
N GLY A 51 1.57 7.58 -6.27
CA GLY A 51 1.42 7.46 -7.73
C GLY A 51 1.48 6.01 -8.24
N ALA A 52 2.33 5.17 -7.64
CA ALA A 52 2.37 3.75 -7.95
C ALA A 52 1.09 3.02 -7.50
N ALA A 53 0.52 3.42 -6.37
CA ALA A 53 -0.72 2.86 -5.84
C ALA A 53 -1.92 3.16 -6.76
N GLU A 54 -2.04 4.41 -7.24
CA GLU A 54 -3.06 4.82 -8.19
C GLU A 54 -2.94 4.03 -9.51
N ALA A 55 -1.72 3.88 -10.04
CA ALA A 55 -1.47 3.09 -11.23
C ALA A 55 -1.79 1.60 -11.04
N ALA A 56 -1.57 1.05 -9.84
CA ALA A 56 -1.95 -0.32 -9.50
C ALA A 56 -3.48 -0.49 -9.46
N ASP A 57 -4.20 0.45 -8.86
CA ASP A 57 -5.67 0.44 -8.86
C ASP A 57 -6.26 0.58 -10.25
N ALA A 58 -5.70 1.46 -11.09
CA ALA A 58 -6.10 1.59 -12.48
C ALA A 58 -5.92 0.26 -13.25
N ARG A 59 -4.81 -0.47 -13.02
CA ARG A 59 -4.58 -1.78 -13.62
C ARG A 59 -5.54 -2.86 -13.12
N LEU A 60 -5.85 -2.86 -11.83
CA LEU A 60 -6.82 -3.76 -11.21
C LEU A 60 -8.22 -3.54 -11.76
N ILE A 61 -8.65 -2.29 -11.89
CA ILE A 61 -9.94 -1.92 -12.49
C ILE A 61 -9.97 -2.31 -13.98
N GLY A 62 -8.87 -2.10 -14.69
CA GLY A 62 -8.72 -2.46 -16.10
C GLY A 62 -8.57 -3.96 -16.37
N GLY A 63 -8.54 -4.82 -15.33
CA GLY A 63 -8.42 -6.28 -15.48
C GLY A 63 -7.06 -6.74 -16.04
N THR A 64 -6.02 -5.93 -15.92
CA THR A 64 -4.66 -6.20 -16.47
C THR A 64 -3.65 -6.63 -15.39
N ALA A 65 -4.13 -7.05 -14.22
CA ALA A 65 -3.33 -7.32 -13.01
C ALA A 65 -3.21 -8.82 -12.67
#